data_AF-A0A0F9CTX4-F1
#
_entry.id   AF-A0A0F9CTX4-F1
#
_cell.length_a   1.000
_cell.length_b   1.000
_cell.length_c   1.000
_cell.angle_alpha   90.00
_cell.angle_beta   90.00
_cell.angle_gamma   90.00
#
_symmetry.space_group_name_H-M   'P 1'
#
loop_
_entity.id
_entity.type
_entity.pdbx_description
1 polymer ?
#
loop_
_entity_poly.entity_id
_entity_poly.type
_entity_poly.pdbx_seq_one_letter_code
_entity_poly.pdbx_strand_id
1 'polypeptide(L)'
;MILELIVALMLIIILWLIAKSVIIPSISVTTDKGSYDRSETVAIGGVLADQGGTGIPSKTVAIAIEDPAGQVYPGLSAVTDSDGNYTATWEIPDDADGGNYTVSATALGISASKTFRGVSQRIVAILTV
;
A
#
# COMPACT_ATOMS: atom_id res chain seq x y z
N MET A 1 -7.05 -25.43 47.38
CA MET A 1 -5.62 -25.48 47.00
C MET A 1 -5.42 -26.05 45.59
N ILE A 2 -5.86 -27.28 45.26
CA ILE A 2 -5.65 -27.86 43.91
C ILE A 2 -6.53 -27.21 42.81
N LEU A 3 -7.80 -26.90 43.11
CA LEU A 3 -8.75 -26.36 42.12
C LEU A 3 -8.37 -24.94 41.66
N GLU A 4 -7.93 -24.08 42.59
CA GLU A 4 -7.46 -22.74 42.27
C GLU A 4 -6.19 -22.76 41.43
N LEU A 5 -5.30 -23.72 41.67
CA LEU A 5 -4.11 -23.92 40.85
C LEU A 5 -4.47 -24.32 39.42
N ILE A 6 -5.47 -25.20 39.25
CA ILE A 6 -5.97 -25.61 37.93
C ILE A 6 -6.62 -24.42 37.21
N VAL A 7 -7.44 -23.63 37.91
CA VAL A 7 -8.08 -22.42 37.33
C VAL A 7 -7.03 -21.38 36.93
N ALA A 8 -6.02 -21.14 37.77
CA ALA A 8 -4.93 -20.21 37.47
C ALA A 8 -4.09 -20.69 36.26
N LEU A 9 -3.78 -21.98 36.17
CA LEU A 9 -3.06 -22.56 35.03
C LEU A 9 -3.88 -22.49 33.74
N MET A 10 -5.19 -22.75 33.80
CA MET A 10 -6.09 -22.59 32.66
C MET A 10 -6.13 -21.14 32.17
N LEU A 11 -6.21 -20.16 33.08
CA LEU A 11 -6.19 -18.74 32.71
C LEU A 11 -4.86 -18.33 32.07
N ILE A 12 -3.72 -18.82 32.57
CA ILE A 12 -2.40 -18.54 31.99
C ILE A 12 -2.26 -19.18 30.60
N ILE A 13 -2.74 -20.41 30.41
CA ILE A 13 -2.73 -21.08 29.10
C ILE A 13 -3.66 -20.36 28.12
N ILE A 14 -4.86 -19.99 28.54
CA ILE A 14 -5.80 -19.21 27.73
C ILE A 14 -5.19 -17.86 27.34
N LEU A 15 -4.51 -17.19 28.27
CA LEU A 15 -3.78 -15.93 28.01
C LEU A 15 -2.63 -16.11 27.02
N TRP A 16 -1.93 -17.24 27.08
CA TRP A 16 -0.89 -17.61 26.12
C TRP A 16 -1.45 -17.97 24.74
N LEU A 17 -2.62 -18.60 24.68
CA LEU A 17 -3.28 -18.97 23.43
C LEU A 17 -3.83 -17.73 22.71
N ILE A 18 -4.49 -16.81 23.41
CA ILE A 18 -4.97 -15.56 22.80
C ILE A 18 -3.82 -14.67 22.31
N ALA A 19 -2.67 -14.64 23.00
CA ALA A 19 -1.50 -13.90 22.55
C ALA A 19 -0.90 -14.43 21.23
N LYS A 20 -1.11 -15.70 20.89
CA LYS A 20 -0.61 -16.32 19.65
C LYS A 20 -1.56 -16.18 18.46
N SER A 21 -2.81 -15.79 18.67
CA SER A 21 -3.85 -15.82 17.64
C SER A 21 -4.18 -14.45 17.02
N VAL A 22 -3.45 -13.39 17.37
CA VAL A 22 -3.62 -12.09 16.73
C VAL A 22 -2.70 -12.01 15.51
N ILE A 23 -3.25 -12.21 14.31
CA ILE A 23 -2.54 -11.94 13.06
C ILE A 23 -2.71 -10.45 12.78
N ILE A 24 -1.69 -9.64 13.05
CA ILE A 24 -1.72 -8.20 12.74
C ILE A 24 -1.21 -8.01 11.31
N PRO A 25 -2.07 -7.66 10.33
CA PRO A 25 -1.59 -7.43 8.97
C PRO A 25 -0.80 -6.12 8.89
N SER A 26 0.12 -6.06 7.93
CA SER A 26 0.90 -4.88 7.55
C SER A 26 0.90 -4.74 6.03
N ILE A 27 0.87 -3.50 5.54
CA ILE A 27 0.90 -3.20 4.11
C ILE A 27 1.91 -2.09 3.85
N SER A 28 2.68 -2.20 2.78
CA SER A 28 3.61 -1.18 2.31
C SER A 28 3.23 -0.69 0.92
N VAL A 29 3.60 0.54 0.57
CA VAL A 29 3.44 1.12 -0.77
C VAL A 29 4.76 1.72 -1.23
N THR A 30 5.12 1.42 -2.47
CA THR A 30 6.31 1.89 -3.15
C THR A 30 5.99 2.26 -4.59
N THR A 31 6.83 3.13 -5.14
CA THR A 31 6.80 3.57 -6.54
C THR A 31 8.20 3.37 -7.10
N ASP A 32 8.33 3.14 -8.41
CA ASP A 32 9.63 2.94 -9.06
C ASP A 32 10.51 4.20 -9.04
N LYS A 33 9.89 5.40 -9.02
CA LYS A 33 10.56 6.70 -8.97
C LYS A 33 9.89 7.63 -7.95
N GLY A 34 10.61 8.69 -7.59
CA GLY A 34 10.08 9.78 -6.78
C GLY A 34 9.48 10.93 -7.58
N SER A 35 9.71 10.97 -8.89
CA SER A 35 9.21 12.01 -9.79
C SER A 35 8.92 11.43 -11.18
N TYR A 36 7.85 11.92 -11.82
CA TYR A 36 7.39 11.47 -13.13
C TYR A 36 6.94 12.65 -13.98
N ASP A 37 7.16 12.55 -15.30
CA ASP A 37 6.60 13.46 -16.29
C ASP A 37 5.12 13.12 -16.58
N ARG A 38 4.42 14.02 -17.27
CA ARG A 38 3.07 13.74 -17.80
C ARG A 38 3.12 12.60 -18.81
N SER A 39 2.02 11.86 -18.93
CA SER A 39 1.91 10.68 -19.80
C SER A 39 2.87 9.54 -19.42
N GLU A 40 3.61 9.69 -18.31
CA GLU A 40 4.51 8.64 -17.82
C GLU A 40 3.72 7.63 -16.99
N THR A 41 4.08 6.36 -17.14
CA THR A 41 3.50 5.27 -16.36
C THR A 41 4.23 5.13 -15.02
N VAL A 42 3.48 5.28 -13.93
CA VAL A 42 3.91 5.02 -12.55
C VAL A 42 3.74 3.53 -12.25
N ALA A 43 4.84 2.84 -11.92
CA ALA A 43 4.75 1.48 -11.40
C ALA A 43 4.60 1.53 -9.88
N ILE A 44 3.47 1.02 -9.40
CA ILE A 44 3.08 0.98 -7.99
C ILE A 44 3.25 -0.46 -7.51
N GLY A 45 3.87 -0.64 -6.36
CA GLY A 45 3.95 -1.95 -5.75
C GLY A 45 4.07 -1.91 -4.25
N GLY A 46 4.04 -3.07 -3.63
CA GLY A 46 4.23 -3.21 -2.20
C GLY A 46 4.02 -4.63 -1.74
N VAL A 47 4.06 -4.82 -0.42
CA VAL A 47 3.91 -6.13 0.22
C VAL A 47 2.81 -6.05 1.27
N LEU A 48 1.91 -7.03 1.24
CA LEU A 48 0.95 -7.33 2.30
C LEU A 48 1.49 -8.51 3.10
N ALA A 49 1.81 -8.30 4.37
CA ALA A 49 2.41 -9.31 5.24
C ALA A 49 1.72 -9.37 6.61
N ASP A 50 1.89 -10.48 7.33
CA ASP A 50 1.49 -10.59 8.73
C ASP A 50 2.54 -10.00 9.69
N GLN A 51 2.27 -10.06 11.00
CA GLN A 51 3.17 -9.59 12.04
C GLN A 51 4.53 -10.32 12.05
N GLY A 52 4.58 -11.54 11.51
CA GLY A 52 5.80 -12.33 11.37
C GLY A 52 6.60 -11.98 10.11
N GLY A 53 6.10 -11.07 9.27
CA GLY A 53 6.70 -10.74 7.98
C GLY A 53 6.38 -11.75 6.89
N THR A 54 5.45 -12.67 7.12
CA THR A 54 5.02 -13.64 6.10
C THR A 54 4.04 -12.97 5.15
N GLY A 55 4.32 -13.03 3.86
CA GLY A 55 3.42 -12.55 2.82
C GLY A 55 2.03 -13.18 2.90
N ILE A 56 0.98 -12.37 2.74
CA ILE A 56 -0.41 -12.83 2.74
C ILE A 56 -0.88 -12.93 1.27
N PRO A 57 -0.99 -14.14 0.70
CA PRO A 57 -1.32 -14.33 -0.70
C PRO A 57 -2.81 -14.20 -1.01
N SER A 58 -3.12 -14.02 -2.29
CA SER A 58 -4.49 -14.05 -2.84
C SER A 58 -5.46 -13.07 -2.18
N LYS A 59 -4.97 -11.88 -1.80
CA LYS A 59 -5.78 -10.78 -1.28
C LYS A 59 -5.86 -9.65 -2.28
N THR A 60 -7.05 -9.09 -2.43
CA THR A 60 -7.26 -7.89 -3.24
C THR A 60 -6.81 -6.66 -2.47
N VAL A 61 -5.91 -5.90 -3.08
CA VAL A 61 -5.45 -4.60 -2.64
C VAL A 61 -6.13 -3.54 -3.50
N ALA A 62 -6.92 -2.67 -2.87
CA ALA A 62 -7.52 -1.52 -3.53
C ALA A 62 -6.50 -0.37 -3.55
N ILE A 63 -6.27 0.22 -4.72
CA ILE A 63 -5.30 1.30 -4.90
C ILE A 63 -6.05 2.53 -5.40
N ALA A 64 -5.79 3.66 -4.75
CA ALA A 64 -6.32 4.96 -5.12
C ALA A 64 -5.17 5.97 -5.24
N ILE A 65 -5.30 6.90 -6.17
CA ILE A 65 -4.31 7.95 -6.39
C ILE A 65 -5.02 9.29 -6.22
N GLU A 66 -4.50 10.15 -5.38
CA GLU A 66 -4.99 11.51 -5.16
C GLU A 66 -3.99 12.49 -5.78
N ASP A 67 -4.51 13.44 -6.56
CA ASP A 67 -3.70 14.49 -7.18
C ASP A 67 -3.49 15.71 -6.25
N PRO A 68 -2.67 16.69 -6.65
CA PRO A 68 -2.43 17.89 -5.84
C PRO A 68 -3.68 18.76 -5.64
N ALA A 69 -4.70 18.61 -6.48
CA ALA A 69 -5.97 19.33 -6.40
C ALA A 69 -7.01 18.60 -5.51
N GLY A 70 -6.69 17.39 -5.03
CA GLY A 70 -7.58 16.55 -4.21
C GLY A 70 -8.54 15.68 -5.03
N GLN A 71 -8.37 15.61 -6.36
CA GLN A 71 -9.10 14.67 -7.21
C GLN A 71 -8.56 13.26 -6.97
N VAL A 72 -9.47 12.34 -6.67
CA VAL A 72 -9.15 10.93 -6.48
C VAL A 72 -9.42 10.15 -7.77
N TYR A 73 -8.46 9.34 -8.17
CA TYR A 73 -8.53 8.38 -9.27
C TYR A 73 -8.68 6.96 -8.67
N PRO A 74 -9.93 6.49 -8.43
CA PRO A 74 -10.18 5.14 -7.97
C PRO A 74 -10.14 4.15 -9.14
N GLY A 75 -10.07 2.85 -8.82
CA GLY A 75 -10.31 1.77 -9.79
C GLY A 75 -9.09 0.88 -10.06
N LEU A 76 -7.94 1.18 -9.48
CA LEU A 76 -6.81 0.27 -9.50
C LEU A 76 -7.01 -0.79 -8.42
N SER A 77 -6.82 -2.06 -8.79
CA SER A 77 -6.75 -3.15 -7.84
C SER A 77 -5.71 -4.16 -8.29
N ALA A 78 -5.02 -4.75 -7.32
CA ALA A 78 -4.04 -5.80 -7.55
C ALA A 78 -4.31 -6.96 -6.59
N VAL A 79 -3.98 -8.18 -7.01
CA VAL A 79 -4.07 -9.38 -6.16
C VAL A 79 -2.67 -9.74 -5.70
N THR A 80 -2.50 -10.03 -4.42
CA THR A 80 -1.21 -10.42 -3.87
C THR A 80 -0.77 -11.81 -4.35
N ASP A 81 0.51 -11.94 -4.70
CA ASP A 81 1.14 -13.20 -5.09
C ASP A 81 1.44 -14.12 -3.89
N SER A 82 2.13 -15.24 -4.11
CA SER A 82 2.51 -16.21 -3.06
C SER A 82 3.33 -15.61 -1.91
N ASP A 83 4.08 -14.54 -2.20
CA ASP A 83 4.97 -13.85 -1.27
C ASP A 83 4.32 -12.57 -0.72
N GLY A 84 3.04 -12.33 -1.01
CA GLY A 84 2.29 -11.16 -0.55
C GLY A 84 2.56 -9.89 -1.35
N ASN A 85 3.32 -9.95 -2.44
CA ASN A 85 3.60 -8.79 -3.27
C ASN A 85 2.40 -8.45 -4.14
N TYR A 86 2.17 -7.17 -4.37
CA TYR A 86 1.19 -6.69 -5.32
C TYR A 86 1.81 -5.61 -6.21
N THR A 87 1.36 -5.54 -7.46
CA THR A 87 1.82 -4.56 -8.44
C THR A 87 0.66 -4.00 -9.23
N ALA A 88 0.69 -2.71 -9.51
CA ALA A 88 -0.24 -2.02 -10.39
C ALA A 88 0.50 -0.95 -11.18
N THR A 89 -0.09 -0.52 -12.29
CA THR A 89 0.46 0.54 -13.14
C THR A 89 -0.61 1.59 -13.37
N TRP A 90 -0.21 2.86 -13.30
CA TRP A 90 -1.10 3.97 -13.58
C TRP A 90 -0.40 4.98 -14.48
N GLU A 91 -1.07 5.42 -15.52
CA GLU A 91 -0.57 6.46 -16.43
C GLU A 91 -1.04 7.83 -15.95
N ILE A 92 -0.09 8.77 -15.83
CA ILE A 92 -0.40 10.15 -15.47
C ILE A 92 -1.12 10.81 -16.65
N PRO A 93 -2.32 11.39 -16.46
CA PRO A 93 -3.04 12.08 -17.53
C PRO A 93 -2.20 13.19 -18.19
N ASP A 94 -2.37 13.40 -19.49
CA ASP A 94 -1.67 14.44 -20.26
C ASP A 94 -1.98 15.87 -19.77
N ASP A 95 -3.15 16.06 -19.17
CA ASP A 95 -3.63 17.31 -18.58
C ASP A 95 -3.33 17.42 -17.07
N ALA A 96 -2.57 16.48 -16.52
CA ALA A 96 -2.22 16.45 -15.11
C ALA A 96 -1.49 17.73 -14.64
N ASP A 97 -1.93 18.27 -13.51
CA ASP A 97 -1.22 19.35 -12.86
C ASP A 97 0.10 18.86 -12.26
N GLY A 98 1.12 19.73 -12.26
CA GLY A 98 2.35 19.43 -11.53
C GLY A 98 2.11 19.51 -10.03
N GLY A 99 2.76 18.64 -9.25
CA GLY A 99 2.67 18.68 -7.79
C GLY A 99 2.88 17.33 -7.13
N ASN A 100 2.44 17.20 -5.89
CA ASN A 100 2.56 15.97 -5.12
C ASN A 100 1.30 15.11 -5.27
N TYR A 101 1.49 13.90 -5.78
CA TYR A 101 0.46 12.87 -5.87
C TYR A 101 0.62 11.88 -4.72
N THR A 102 -0.49 11.40 -4.18
CA THR A 102 -0.51 10.43 -3.08
C THR A 102 -1.15 9.13 -3.53
N VAL A 103 -0.37 8.05 -3.55
CA VAL A 103 -0.87 6.69 -3.74
C VAL A 103 -1.28 6.12 -2.40
N SER A 104 -2.47 5.56 -2.31
CA SER A 104 -2.94 4.83 -1.13
C SER A 104 -3.33 3.41 -1.52
N ALA A 105 -2.82 2.43 -0.78
CA ALA A 105 -3.19 1.03 -0.92
C ALA A 105 -3.94 0.56 0.33
N THR A 106 -5.05 -0.15 0.15
CA THR A 106 -5.91 -0.62 1.24
C THR A 106 -6.23 -2.10 1.06
N ALA A 107 -6.03 -2.89 2.10
CA ALA A 107 -6.39 -4.31 2.14
C ALA A 107 -6.68 -4.73 3.58
N LEU A 108 -7.59 -5.68 3.80
CA LEU A 108 -7.90 -6.22 5.13
C LEU A 108 -8.22 -5.16 6.21
N GLY A 109 -8.72 -3.99 5.81
CA GLY A 109 -9.03 -2.88 6.72
C GLY A 109 -7.83 -2.04 7.16
N ILE A 110 -6.62 -2.31 6.66
CA ILE A 110 -5.43 -1.48 6.84
C ILE A 110 -5.11 -0.72 5.55
N SER A 111 -4.44 0.43 5.69
CA SER A 111 -3.98 1.23 4.55
C SER A 111 -2.55 1.71 4.75
N ALA A 112 -1.85 1.93 3.63
CA ALA A 112 -0.57 2.61 3.58
C ALA A 112 -0.58 3.58 2.41
N SER A 113 0.24 4.62 2.48
CA SER A 113 0.34 5.62 1.43
C SER A 113 1.78 5.99 1.12
N LYS A 114 1.99 6.48 -0.11
CA LYS A 114 3.27 6.99 -0.59
C LYS A 114 3.04 8.17 -1.51
N THR A 115 3.82 9.24 -1.30
CA THR A 115 3.79 10.43 -2.14
C THR A 115 4.89 10.37 -3.21
N PHE A 116 4.56 10.78 -4.42
CA PHE A 116 5.50 11.03 -5.52
C PHE A 116 5.20 12.38 -6.18
N ARG A 117 6.15 12.92 -6.95
CA ARG A 117 5.99 14.23 -7.61
C ARG A 117 5.66 14.07 -9.09
N GLY A 118 4.54 14.62 -9.55
CA GLY A 118 4.31 14.87 -10.98
C GLY A 118 4.96 16.19 -11.37
N VAL A 119 5.78 16.22 -12.42
CA VAL A 119 6.32 17.47 -12.96
C VAL A 119 5.44 17.98 -14.10
N SER A 120 5.11 19.27 -14.05
CA SER A 120 4.66 19.98 -15.25
C SER A 120 5.86 20.13 -16.19
N GLN A 121 5.68 19.85 -17.48
CA GLN A 121 6.78 19.87 -18.45
C GLN A 121 7.67 21.12 -18.30
N ARG A 122 8.99 20.93 -18.40
CA ARG A 122 9.88 22.03 -18.77
C ARG A 122 9.45 22.47 -20.17
N ILE A 123 9.10 23.74 -20.36
CA ILE A 123 8.96 24.31 -21.71
C ILE A 123 10.30 24.07 -22.43
N VAL A 124 10.33 23.12 -23.35
CA VAL A 124 11.42 23.05 -24.32
C VAL A 124 11.20 24.26 -25.21
N ALA A 125 11.95 25.34 -24.93
CA ALA A 125 12.00 26.47 -25.85
C ALA A 125 12.40 25.91 -27.22
N ILE A 126 11.46 25.96 -28.16
CA ILE A 126 11.72 25.60 -29.56
C ILE A 126 12.71 26.67 -30.04
N LEU A 127 14.01 26.34 -30.01
CA LEU A 127 15.02 27.22 -30.57
C LEU A 127 14.92 27.08 -32.09
N THR A 128 14.09 27.92 -32.70
CA THR A 128 14.18 28.17 -34.14
C THR A 128 15.55 28.80 -34.39
N VAL A 129 16.41 28.08 -35.11
CA VAL A 129 17.59 28.65 -35.79
C VAL A 129 17.56 28.17 -37.22
#